data_AF-A0A501WZ55-F1
#
_entry.id   AF-A0A501WZ55-F1
#
_cell.length_a   1.000
_cell.length_b   1.000
_cell.length_c   1.000
_cell.angle_alpha   90.00
_cell.angle_beta   90.00
_cell.angle_gamma   90.00
#
_symmetry.space_group_name_H-M   'P 1'
#
loop_
_entity.id
_entity.type
_entity.pdbx_description
1 polymer ?
#
loop_
_entity_poly.entity_id
_entity_poly.type
_entity_poly.pdbx_seq_one_letter_code
_entity_poly.pdbx_strand_id
1 'polypeptide(L)'
;MRHVRIRAVARDFSKLQRDKHPMPSFVKAALEDNNLMEDYLERPAYQQNDYIGWINQAKQEATKQKRLNQMLVELKQGGVYMKMAHPASVKM
;
A
#
# COMPACT_ATOMS: atom_id res chain seq x y z
N MET A 1 -37.73 -8.85 33.88
CA MET A 1 -36.82 -8.04 33.05
C MET A 1 -35.38 -8.46 33.32
N ARG A 2 -34.71 -9.17 32.39
CA ARG A 2 -33.28 -9.51 32.51
C ARG A 2 -32.54 -8.77 31.39
N HIS A 3 -31.74 -7.77 31.76
CA HIS A 3 -30.85 -7.08 30.83
C HIS A 3 -29.59 -7.93 30.65
N VAL A 4 -29.42 -8.53 29.46
CA VAL A 4 -28.17 -9.17 29.07
C VAL A 4 -27.24 -8.06 28.57
N ARG A 5 -26.18 -7.74 29.33
CA ARG A 5 -25.09 -6.89 28.85
C ARG A 5 -24.19 -7.71 27.94
N ILE A 6 -24.23 -7.45 26.64
CA ILE A 6 -23.24 -7.96 25.69
C ILE A 6 -21.95 -7.16 25.91
N ARG A 7 -20.91 -7.80 26.46
CA ARG A 7 -19.55 -7.24 26.45
C ARG A 7 -18.98 -7.40 25.04
N ALA A 8 -18.73 -6.29 24.36
CA ALA A 8 -17.90 -6.29 23.17
C ALA A 8 -16.45 -6.60 23.59
N VAL A 9 -15.92 -7.74 23.15
CA VAL A 9 -14.50 -8.04 23.26
C VAL A 9 -13.77 -7.16 22.25
N ALA A 10 -13.05 -6.15 22.73
CA ALA A 10 -12.13 -5.39 21.89
C ALA A 10 -11.04 -6.33 21.38
N ARG A 11 -10.84 -6.37 20.06
CA ARG A 11 -9.79 -7.19 19.43
C ARG A 11 -8.43 -6.58 19.79
N ASP A 12 -7.55 -7.38 20.38
CA ASP A 12 -6.18 -7.02 20.67
C ASP A 12 -5.33 -7.11 19.39
N PHE A 13 -4.86 -5.97 18.90
CA PHE A 13 -4.04 -5.86 17.68
C PHE A 13 -2.55 -5.69 17.99
N SER A 14 -2.13 -5.77 19.26
CA SER A 14 -0.74 -5.55 19.69
C SER A 14 0.28 -6.51 19.06
N LYS A 15 -0.17 -7.62 18.48
CA LYS A 15 0.65 -8.66 17.85
C LYS A 15 0.68 -8.64 16.32
N LEU A 16 -0.05 -7.73 15.67
CA LEU A 16 -0.05 -7.66 14.20
C LEU A 16 1.24 -7.00 13.69
N GLN A 17 2.25 -7.82 13.39
CA GLN A 17 3.41 -7.39 12.61
C GLN A 17 3.24 -7.90 11.17
N ARG A 18 3.34 -6.99 10.21
CA ARG A 18 3.39 -7.35 8.79
C ARG A 18 4.84 -7.56 8.38
N ASP A 19 5.10 -8.62 7.63
CA ASP A 19 6.38 -8.84 7.00
C ASP A 19 6.72 -7.67 6.08
N LYS A 20 7.95 -7.15 6.21
CA LYS A 20 8.44 -6.06 5.36
C LYS A 20 8.95 -6.62 4.04
N HIS A 21 8.39 -6.15 2.93
CA HIS A 21 8.84 -6.50 1.60
C HIS A 21 9.92 -5.52 1.13
N PRO A 22 11.13 -6.00 0.75
CA PRO A 22 12.18 -5.13 0.23
C PRO A 22 11.81 -4.59 -1.15
N MET A 23 12.14 -3.33 -1.41
CA MET A 23 11.91 -2.69 -2.70
C MET A 23 12.76 -3.36 -3.80
N PRO A 24 12.15 -3.90 -4.86
CA PRO A 24 12.88 -4.44 -6.00
C PRO A 24 13.54 -3.32 -6.82
N SER A 25 14.68 -3.64 -7.45
CA SER A 25 15.41 -2.69 -8.29
C SER A 25 14.57 -2.09 -9.42
N PHE A 26 13.72 -2.89 -10.09
CA PHE A 26 12.86 -2.39 -11.17
C PHE A 26 11.78 -1.42 -10.69
N VAL A 27 11.30 -1.55 -9.45
CA VAL A 27 10.36 -0.60 -8.85
C VAL A 27 11.08 0.69 -8.52
N LYS A 28 12.28 0.60 -7.93
CA LYS A 28 13.12 1.76 -7.63
C LYS A 28 13.43 2.56 -8.90
N ALA A 29 13.92 1.89 -9.94
CA ALA A 29 14.24 2.53 -11.23
C ALA A 29 13.00 3.25 -11.80
N ALA A 30 11.84 2.59 -11.83
CA ALA A 30 10.63 3.22 -12.34
C ALA A 30 10.14 4.42 -11.51
N LEU A 31 10.31 4.39 -10.18
CA LEU A 31 10.02 5.54 -9.32
C LEU A 31 10.97 6.71 -9.62
N GLU A 32 12.26 6.43 -9.81
CA GLU A 32 13.28 7.43 -10.16
C GLU A 32 13.02 8.02 -11.55
N ASP A 33 12.78 7.18 -12.57
CA ASP A 33 12.50 7.59 -13.94
C ASP A 33 11.25 8.48 -14.07
N ASN A 34 10.26 8.27 -13.18
CA ASN A 34 9.02 9.05 -13.16
C ASN A 34 9.05 10.22 -12.15
N ASN A 35 10.15 10.42 -11.42
CA ASN A 35 10.26 11.39 -10.32
C ASN A 35 9.17 11.23 -9.23
N LEU A 36 8.82 9.98 -8.91
CA LEU A 36 7.76 9.63 -7.93
C LEU A 36 8.33 9.06 -6.61
N MET A 37 9.65 9.13 -6.41
CA MET A 37 10.27 8.58 -5.19
C MET A 37 9.79 9.29 -3.93
N GLU A 38 9.68 10.62 -3.97
CA GLU A 38 9.17 11.42 -2.85
C GLU A 38 7.70 11.09 -2.56
N ASP A 39 6.85 11.11 -3.59
CA ASP A 39 5.43 10.71 -3.48
C ASP A 39 5.25 9.31 -2.87
N TYR A 40 6.14 8.37 -3.18
CA TYR A 40 6.14 7.03 -2.61
C TYR A 40 6.54 7.03 -1.13
N LEU A 41 7.59 7.78 -0.77
CA LEU A 41 8.10 7.86 0.60
C LEU A 41 7.13 8.58 1.55
N GLU A 42 6.34 9.52 1.03
CA GLU A 42 5.28 10.18 1.79
C GLU A 42 4.11 9.25 2.11
N ARG A 43 3.94 8.15 1.36
CA ARG A 43 2.85 7.20 1.66
C ARG A 43 3.05 6.56 3.03
N PRO A 44 1.97 6.26 3.76
CA PRO A 44 2.05 5.49 4.99
C PRO A 44 2.80 4.16 4.78
N ALA A 45 3.59 3.75 5.78
CA ALA A 45 4.46 2.58 5.69
C ALA A 45 3.73 1.29 5.28
N TYR A 46 2.45 1.13 5.64
CA TYR A 46 1.66 -0.02 5.20
C TYR A 46 1.35 0.02 3.70
N GLN A 47 1.09 1.20 3.11
CA GLN A 47 0.85 1.31 1.66
C GLN A 47 2.12 0.99 0.89
N GLN A 48 3.26 1.53 1.33
CA GLN A 48 4.57 1.20 0.76
C GLN A 48 4.77 -0.32 0.75
N ASN A 49 4.62 -0.95 1.92
CA ASN A 49 4.79 -2.40 2.06
C ASN A 49 3.81 -3.21 1.20
N ASP A 50 2.53 -2.83 1.21
CA ASP A 50 1.46 -3.53 0.50
C ASP A 50 1.64 -3.42 -1.02
N TYR A 51 2.06 -2.26 -1.56
CA TYR A 51 2.39 -2.13 -2.98
C TYR A 51 3.53 -3.06 -3.38
N ILE A 52 4.63 -3.05 -2.63
CA ILE A 52 5.80 -3.87 -2.94
C ILE A 52 5.44 -5.37 -2.85
N GLY A 53 4.73 -5.77 -1.80
CA GLY A 53 4.24 -7.14 -1.65
C GLY A 53 3.33 -7.54 -2.80
N TRP A 54 2.35 -6.69 -3.14
CA TRP A 54 1.41 -6.94 -4.23
C TRP A 54 2.11 -7.04 -5.59
N ILE A 55 3.07 -6.17 -5.89
CA ILE A 55 3.86 -6.27 -7.12
C ILE A 55 4.68 -7.57 -7.13
N ASN A 56 5.37 -7.90 -6.04
CA ASN A 56 6.24 -9.08 -5.95
C ASN A 56 5.48 -10.41 -6.02
N GLN A 57 4.25 -10.47 -5.54
CA GLN A 57 3.40 -11.66 -5.60
C GLN A 57 3.01 -12.06 -7.04
N ALA A 58 3.12 -11.15 -8.01
CA ALA A 58 2.82 -11.49 -9.40
C ALA A 58 3.92 -12.41 -9.97
N LYS A 59 3.52 -13.59 -10.47
CA LYS A 59 4.46 -14.57 -11.05
C LYS A 59 4.95 -14.18 -12.45
N GLN A 60 4.08 -13.57 -13.25
CA GLN A 60 4.38 -13.17 -14.62
C GLN A 60 4.87 -11.72 -14.66
N GLU A 61 5.89 -11.46 -15.46
CA GLU A 61 6.47 -10.13 -15.65
C GLU A 61 5.44 -9.12 -16.14
N ALA A 62 4.61 -9.47 -17.12
CA ALA A 62 3.54 -8.60 -17.61
C ALA A 62 2.58 -8.14 -16.49
N THR A 63 2.30 -9.01 -15.52
CA THR A 63 1.46 -8.67 -14.36
C THR A 63 2.20 -7.79 -13.37
N LYS A 64 3.49 -8.02 -13.13
CA LYS A 64 4.33 -7.11 -12.32
C LYS A 64 4.33 -5.70 -12.92
N GLN A 65 4.54 -5.59 -14.23
CA GLN A 65 4.54 -4.31 -14.94
C GLN A 65 3.17 -3.61 -14.87
N LYS A 66 2.06 -4.34 -15.06
CA LYS A 66 0.71 -3.76 -14.89
C LYS A 66 0.47 -3.20 -13.49
N ARG A 67 0.90 -3.93 -12.44
CA ARG A 67 0.77 -3.51 -11.04
C ARG A 67 1.66 -2.31 -10.72
N LEU A 68 2.90 -2.33 -11.20
CA LEU A 68 3.82 -1.21 -11.09
C LEU A 68 3.23 0.05 -11.74
N ASN A 69 2.78 -0.05 -12.99
CA ASN A 69 2.17 1.08 -13.70
C ASN A 69 0.95 1.63 -12.96
N GLN A 70 0.13 0.76 -12.38
CA GLN A 70 -0.99 1.21 -11.56
C GLN A 70 -0.52 2.01 -10.34
N MET A 71 0.47 1.49 -9.60
CA MET A 71 1.05 2.22 -8.46
C MET A 71 1.57 3.60 -8.89
N LEU A 72 2.31 3.69 -10.01
CA LEU A 72 2.86 4.97 -10.50
C LEU A 72 1.75 5.98 -10.85
N VAL A 73 0.66 5.52 -11.50
CA VAL A 73 -0.50 6.39 -11.79
C VAL A 73 -1.15 6.89 -10.50
N GLU A 74 -1.35 6.02 -9.51
CA GLU A 74 -1.97 6.39 -8.24
C GLU A 74 -1.08 7.28 -7.37
N LEU A 75 0.25 7.09 -7.44
CA LEU A 75 1.23 7.99 -6.85
C LEU A 75 1.15 9.36 -7.47
N LYS A 76 1.17 9.44 -8.81
CA LYS A 76 1.06 10.71 -9.55
C LYS A 76 -0.26 11.43 -9.28
N GLN A 77 -1.36 10.70 -9.25
CA GLN A 77 -2.70 11.26 -9.01
C GLN A 77 -2.84 11.79 -7.58
N GLY A 78 -2.31 11.08 -6.58
CA GLY A 78 -2.62 11.37 -5.18
C GLY A 78 -4.07 11.04 -4.82
N GLY A 79 -4.34 10.88 -3.53
CA GLY A 79 -5.67 10.62 -2.98
C GLY A 79 -6.26 9.25 -3.34
N VAL A 80 -5.50 8.38 -4.01
CA VAL A 80 -5.91 7.04 -4.41
C VAL A 80 -4.91 6.01 -3.88
N TYR A 81 -5.45 4.86 -3.50
CA TYR A 81 -4.70 3.67 -3.11
C TYR A 81 -5.49 2.42 -3.50
N MET A 82 -4.86 1.52 -4.26
CA MET A 82 -5.46 0.28 -4.75
C MET A 82 -6.81 0.52 -5.45
N LYS A 83 -6.85 1.50 -6.36
CA LYS A 83 -8.05 1.99 -7.08
C LYS A 83 -9.18 2.54 -6.22
N MET A 84 -8.92 2.85 -4.95
CA MET A 84 -9.91 3.41 -4.04
C MET A 84 -9.49 4.79 -3.57
N ALA A 85 -10.46 5.69 -3.42
CA ALA A 85 -10.22 6.98 -2.78
C ALA A 85 -9.70 6.75 -1.35
N HIS A 86 -8.58 7.38 -1.01
CA HIS A 86 -7.89 7.14 0.23
C HIS A 86 -7.32 8.46 0.78
N PRO A 87 -7.88 9.00 1.88
CA PRO A 87 -7.47 10.31 2.41
C PRO A 87 -5.98 10.41 2.75
N ALA A 88 -5.37 9.37 3.31
CA ALA A 88 -3.94 9.39 3.67
C ALA A 88 -3.00 9.29 2.45
N SER A 89 -3.56 9.24 1.24
CA SER A 89 -2.83 9.24 -0.02
C SER A 89 -2.84 10.59 -0.71
N VAL A 90 -3.61 11.56 -0.18
CA VAL A 90 -3.74 12.90 -0.74
C VAL A 90 -2.38 13.57 -0.69
N LYS A 91 -1.95 14.11 -1.85
CA LYS A 91 -0.75 14.93 -1.93
C LYS A 91 -0.97 16.24 -1.18
N MET A 92 0.05 16.69 -0.45
CA MET A 92 0.03 18.00 0.20
C MET A 92 0.18 19.13 -0.83
#